data_AF-A0A3C0GUF4-F1
#
_entry.id   AF-A0A3C0GUF4-F1
#
_cell.length_a   1.000
_cell.length_b   1.000
_cell.length_c   1.000
_cell.angle_alpha   90.00
_cell.angle_beta   90.00
_cell.angle_gamma   90.00
#
_symmetry.space_group_name_H-M   'P 1'
#
loop_
_entity.id
_entity.type
_entity.pdbx_description
1 polymer ?
#
loop_
_entity_poly.entity_id
_entity_poly.type
_entity_poly.pdbx_seq_one_letter_code
_entity_poly.pdbx_strand_id
1 'polypeptide(L)' 'FGRLPWTWTMGANVTWRLPVEGIDLSARLSVYNLFNNQTVINVHQRYESQPGQVRENTFNTGTRWQAPRYTQLMVTWNF' A
#
# COMPACT_ATOMS: atom_id res chain seq x y z
N PHE A 1 -0.69 23.62 6.09
CA PHE A 1 -1.06 22.62 5.05
C PHE A 1 -0.13 21.43 5.19
N GLY A 2 -0.48 20.26 4.66
CA GLY A 2 0.34 19.06 4.84
C GLY A 2 0.06 18.23 6.10
N ARG A 3 -1.03 18.50 6.82
CA ARG A 3 -1.56 17.55 7.80
C ARG A 3 -2.44 16.56 7.05
N LEU A 4 -1.88 15.39 6.77
CA LEU A 4 -2.58 14.29 6.12
C LEU A 4 -3.47 13.56 7.14
N PRO A 5 -4.57 12.93 6.69
CA PRO A 5 -5.38 12.09 7.57
C PRO A 5 -4.55 10.91 8.08
N TRP A 6 -4.92 10.40 9.25
CA TRP A 6 -4.31 9.17 9.75
C TRP A 6 -4.63 8.01 8.79
N THR A 7 -3.64 7.18 8.51
CA THR A 7 -3.78 6.11 7.53
C THR A 7 -3.57 4.76 8.20
N TRP A 8 -4.33 3.75 7.75
CA TRP A 8 -4.21 2.39 8.24
C TRP A 8 -4.43 1.40 7.10
N THR A 9 -3.70 0.29 7.15
CA THR A 9 -3.82 -0.81 6.20
C THR A 9 -3.74 -2.13 6.95
N MET A 10 -4.60 -3.08 6.59
CA MET A 10 -4.51 -4.45 7.09
C MET A 10 -3.99 -5.37 5.98
N GLY A 11 -3.08 -6.27 6.32
CA GLY A 11 -2.63 -7.34 5.45
C GLY A 11 -3.09 -8.69 6.00
N ALA A 12 -3.33 -9.65 5.11
CA ALA A 12 -3.61 -11.04 5.47
C ALA A 12 -2.66 -11.97 4.71
N ASN A 13 -2.21 -13.02 5.38
CA ASN A 13 -1.31 -14.01 4.78
C ASN A 13 -1.75 -15.43 5.15
N VAL A 14 -1.88 -16.28 4.15
CA VAL A 14 -2.17 -17.70 4.31
C VAL A 14 -1.02 -18.49 3.69
N THR A 15 -0.46 -19.43 4.45
CA THR A 15 0.60 -20.33 3.96
C THR A 15 0.12 -21.77 4.09
N TRP A 16 0.19 -22.50 2.99
CA TRP A 16 -0.10 -23.92 2.90
C TRP A 16 1.20 -24.68 2.65
N ARG A 17 1.43 -25.76 3.38
CA ARG A 17 2.51 -26.72 3.13
C ARG A 17 1.86 -28.06 2.81
N LEU A 18 2.22 -28.67 1.69
CA LEU A 18 1.74 -30.01 1.36
C LEU A 18 2.55 -31.03 2.15
N PRO A 19 1.91 -31.86 3.01
CA PRO A 19 2.59 -32.91 3.74
C PRO A 19 2.70 -34.15 2.84
N VAL A 20 3.62 -34.14 1.88
CA VAL A 20 3.94 -35.31 1.04
C VAL A 20 5.35 -35.75 1.34
N GLU A 21 5.52 -37.05 1.63
CA GLU A 21 6.84 -37.63 1.89
C GLU A 21 7.72 -37.48 0.63
N GLY A 22 8.90 -36.87 0.79
CA GLY A 22 9.86 -36.66 -0.31
C GLY A 22 9.68 -35.40 -1.15
N ILE A 23 8.70 -34.53 -0.88
CA ILE A 23 8.51 -33.25 -1.58
C ILE A 23 8.17 -32.14 -0.57
N ASP A 24 8.97 -31.08 -0.51
CA ASP A 24 8.61 -29.86 0.23
C ASP A 24 8.04 -28.82 -0.73
N LEU A 25 6.71 -28.83 -0.84
CA LEU A 25 5.93 -27.87 -1.62
C LEU A 25 5.18 -26.94 -0.67
N SER A 26 5.46 -25.64 -0.79
CA SER A 26 4.77 -24.61 -0.02
C SER A 26 4.18 -23.53 -0.93
N ALA A 27 2.95 -23.13 -0.63
CA ALA A 27 2.25 -22.05 -1.30
C ALA A 27 1.91 -20.96 -0.27
N ARG A 28 2.16 -19.70 -0.62
CA ARG A 28 1.85 -18.53 0.20
C ARG A 28 1.01 -17.55 -0.60
N LEU A 29 -0.13 -17.17 -0.03
CA LEU A 29 -1.00 -16.13 -0.54
C LEU A 29 -1.00 -14.96 0.44
N SER A 30 -0.46 -13.82 -0.02
CA SER A 30 -0.46 -12.55 0.71
C SER A 30 -1.42 -11.56 0.06
N VAL A 31 -2.29 -10.94 0.85
CA VAL A 31 -3.16 -9.84 0.42
C VAL A 31 -2.77 -8.58 1.18
N TYR A 32 -2.41 -7.54 0.44
CA TYR A 32 -2.03 -6.24 0.97
C TYR A 32 -3.16 -5.24 0.77
N ASN A 33 -3.35 -4.35 1.75
CA ASN A 33 -4.49 -3.43 1.81
C ASN A 33 -5.84 -4.18 1.67
N LEU A 34 -6.08 -5.11 2.60
CA LEU A 34 -7.23 -6.03 2.59
C LEU A 34 -8.59 -5.32 2.54
N PHE A 35 -8.69 -4.11 3.10
CA PHE A 35 -9.93 -3.31 3.04
C PHE A 35 -9.98 -2.34 1.85
N ASN A 36 -8.91 -2.26 1.04
CA ASN A 36 -8.79 -1.35 -0.10
C ASN A 36 -9.00 0.12 0.28
N ASN A 37 -8.46 0.55 1.41
CA ASN A 37 -8.51 1.95 1.81
C ASN A 37 -7.62 2.79 0.88
N GLN A 38 -8.13 3.93 0.43
CA GLN A 38 -7.40 4.86 -0.42
C GLN A 38 -7.38 6.24 0.22
N THR A 39 -6.20 6.63 0.70
CA THR A 39 -5.97 7.97 1.25
C THR A 39 -4.80 8.64 0.57
N VAL A 40 -4.84 9.97 0.53
CA VAL A 40 -3.74 10.79 0.03
C VAL A 40 -2.60 10.73 1.05
N ILE A 41 -1.42 10.31 0.61
CA ILE A 41 -0.21 10.21 1.45
C ILE A 41 0.80 11.31 1.14
N ASN A 42 0.54 12.12 0.11
CA ASN A 42 1.36 13.28 -0.20
C ASN A 42 0.54 14.33 -0.93
N VAL A 43 0.80 15.60 -0.63
CA VAL A 43 0.17 16.74 -1.30
C VAL A 43 1.24 17.65 -1.90
N HIS A 44 0.88 18.44 -2.91
CA HIS A 44 1.76 19.49 -3.45
C HIS A 44 2.00 20.56 -2.37
N GLN A 45 3.22 20.66 -1.85
CA GLN A 45 3.60 21.61 -0.80
C GLN A 45 4.36 22.84 -1.32
N ARG A 46 4.85 22.80 -2.56
CA ARG A 46 5.49 23.97 -3.18
C ARG A 46 4.43 24.97 -3.63
N TYR A 47 4.83 26.24 -3.72
CA TYR A 47 4.03 27.38 -4.20
C TYR A 47 3.14 28.09 -3.17
N GLU A 48 3.40 27.91 -1.87
CA GLU A 48 3.01 28.93 -0.89
C GLU A 48 4.04 30.08 -0.93
N SER A 49 3.59 31.29 -1.28
CA SER A 49 4.45 32.48 -1.30
C SER A 49 4.56 33.13 0.09
N GLN A 50 3.47 33.14 0.82
CA GLN A 50 3.27 33.68 2.18
C GLN A 50 2.11 32.88 2.81
N PRO A 51 1.95 32.87 4.15
CA PRO A 51 0.84 32.17 4.80
C PRO A 51 -0.52 32.54 4.17
N GLY A 52 -1.15 31.58 3.48
CA GLY A 52 -2.44 31.78 2.79
C GLY A 52 -2.37 32.43 1.39
N GLN A 53 -1.19 32.78 0.89
CA GLN A 53 -0.98 33.26 -0.49
C GLN A 53 -0.40 32.14 -1.35
N VAL A 54 -1.25 31.55 -2.17
CA VAL A 54 -0.93 30.42 -3.04
C VAL A 54 -0.64 30.93 -4.46
N ARG A 55 0.53 30.60 -5.02
CA ARG A 55 0.92 31.01 -6.38
C ARG A 55 0.35 30.12 -7.49
N GLU A 56 -0.12 28.93 -7.15
CA GLU A 56 -0.55 27.93 -8.14
C GLU A 56 -1.77 27.13 -7.67
N ASN A 57 -2.73 26.89 -8.58
CA ASN A 57 -3.96 26.14 -8.30
C ASN A 57 -3.74 24.66 -7.91
N THR A 58 -2.52 24.17 -8.03
CA THR A 58 -2.13 22.79 -7.69
C THR A 58 -1.70 22.63 -6.24
N PHE A 59 -1.53 23.72 -5.48
CA PHE A 59 -1.16 23.66 -4.07
C PHE A 59 -2.16 22.87 -3.24
N ASN A 60 -1.64 22.05 -2.34
CA ASN A 60 -2.40 21.15 -1.46
C ASN A 60 -3.24 20.08 -2.19
N THR A 61 -3.04 19.88 -3.50
CA THR A 61 -3.64 18.75 -4.22
C THR A 61 -2.86 17.47 -3.98
N GLY A 62 -3.55 16.32 -4.00
CA GLY A 62 -2.93 15.00 -3.81
C GLY A 62 -1.97 14.67 -4.95
N THR A 63 -0.78 14.20 -4.60
CA THR A 63 0.26 13.78 -5.57
C THR A 63 0.61 12.31 -5.47
N ARG A 64 0.35 11.69 -4.31
CA ARG A 64 0.54 10.26 -4.08
C ARG A 64 -0.59 9.73 -3.21
N TRP A 65 -0.94 8.48 -3.47
CA TRP A 65 -1.99 7.76 -2.77
C TRP A 65 -1.44 6.47 -2.18
N GLN A 66 -2.12 5.95 -1.16
CA GLN A 66 -1.86 4.60 -0.67
C GLN A 66 -1.93 3.59 -1.82
N ALA A 67 -1.09 2.56 -1.76
CA ALA A 67 -1.13 1.48 -2.71
C ALA A 67 -2.53 0.82 -2.70
N PRO A 68 -3.10 0.51 -3.88
CA PRO A 68 -4.37 -0.19 -3.95
C PRO A 68 -4.24 -1.61 -3.37
N ARG A 69 -5.37 -2.29 -3.17
CA ARG A 69 -5.33 -3.71 -2.82
C ARG A 69 -4.59 -4.50 -3.90
N TYR A 70 -3.63 -5.31 -3.49
CA TYR A 70 -2.96 -6.24 -4.37
C TYR A 70 -2.68 -7.56 -3.66
N THR A 71 -2.53 -8.60 -4.47
CA THR A 71 -2.34 -9.98 -4.01
C THR A 71 -1.05 -10.52 -4.58
N GLN A 72 -0.31 -11.26 -3.76
CA GLN A 72 0.91 -11.95 -4.15
C GLN A 72 0.75 -13.45 -3.85
N LEU A 73 0.92 -14.27 -4.89
CA LEU A 73 1.02 -15.72 -4.77
C LEU A 73 2.49 -16.12 -4.96
N MET A 74 3.03 -16.87 -4.01
CA MET A 74 4.38 -17.42 -4.05
C MET A 74 4.30 -18.93 -3.88
N VAL A 75 4.96 -19.68 -4.77
CA VAL A 75 5.06 -21.13 -4.69
C VAL A 75 6.53 -21.48 -4.61
N THR A 76 6.90 -22.26 -3.60
CA THR A 76 8.26 -22.77 -3.40
C THR A 76 8.21 -24.28 -3.47
N TRP A 77 9.09 -24.85 -4.28
CA TRP A 77 9.28 -26.29 -4.41
C TRP A 77 10.76 -26.61 -4.17
N ASN A 78 11.02 -27.47 -3.18
CA ASN A 78 12.35 -28.00 -2.90
C ASN A 78 12.38 -29.50 -3.28
N PHE A 79 13.51 -29.91 -3.89
CA PHE A 79 13.78 -31.27 -4.38
C PHE A 79 14.84 -31.98 -3.55
#